data_AF-A0A7Y8MCD2-F1
#
_entry.id   AF-A0A7Y8MCD2-F1
#
_cell.length_a   1.000
_cell.length_b   1.000
_cell.length_c   1.000
_cell.angle_alpha   90.00
_cell.angle_beta   90.00
_cell.angle_gamma   90.00
#
_symmetry.space_group_name_H-M   'P 1'
#
loop_
_entity.id
_entity.type
_entity.pdbx_description
1 polymer ?
#
loop_
_entity_poly.entity_id
_entity_poly.type
_entity_poly.pdbx_seq_one_letter_code
_entity_poly.pdbx_strand_id
1 'polypeptide(L)' 'PVRTAWLARAEGLGGPLVARLADRTLEGRFDGIDAGGALLLSQPGREAPTRIAAGDVFFAGGT' A
#
# COMPACT_ATOMS: atom_id res chain seq x y z
N PRO A 1 -16.75 -8.43 16.39
CA PRO A 1 -17.39 -7.64 15.31
C PRO A 1 -16.44 -6.60 14.64
N VAL A 2 -15.69 -5.78 15.40
CA VAL A 2 -14.74 -4.80 14.81
C VAL A 2 -13.53 -5.45 14.14
N ARG A 3 -12.95 -6.49 14.76
CA ARG A 3 -11.77 -7.21 14.25
C ARG A 3 -12.02 -7.89 12.90
N THR A 4 -13.20 -8.44 12.69
CA THR A 4 -13.59 -9.09 11.43
C THR A 4 -13.81 -8.06 10.32
N ALA A 5 -14.42 -6.91 10.63
CA ALA A 5 -14.53 -5.80 9.69
C ALA A 5 -13.16 -5.18 9.36
N TRP A 6 -12.23 -5.17 10.32
CA TRP A 6 -10.83 -4.75 10.12
C TRP A 6 -10.04 -5.76 9.28
N LEU A 7 -10.22 -7.07 9.51
CA LEU A 7 -9.63 -8.13 8.70
C LEU A 7 -10.21 -8.18 7.28
N ALA A 8 -11.50 -7.86 7.12
CA ALA A 8 -12.12 -7.64 5.82
C ALA A 8 -11.68 -6.32 5.16
N ARG A 9 -11.13 -5.35 5.92
CA ARG A 9 -10.46 -4.16 5.37
C ARG A 9 -8.98 -4.42 5.05
N ALA A 10 -8.42 -5.52 5.54
CA ALA A 10 -7.09 -6.00 5.17
C ALA A 10 -7.05 -6.58 3.75
N GLU A 11 -8.18 -6.55 3.01
CA GLU A 11 -8.34 -6.73 1.56
C GLU A 11 -7.46 -5.79 0.69
N GLY A 12 -6.54 -5.02 1.29
CA GLY A 12 -5.51 -4.26 0.58
C GLY A 12 -4.17 -4.98 0.51
N LEU A 13 -3.86 -5.91 1.42
CA LEU A 13 -2.55 -6.57 1.49
C LEU A 13 -2.35 -7.49 0.29
N GLY A 14 -1.37 -7.16 -0.54
CA GLY A 14 -1.14 -7.81 -1.81
C GLY A 14 -2.05 -7.35 -2.94
N GLY A 15 -2.87 -6.32 -2.72
CA GLY A 15 -3.71 -5.68 -3.74
C GLY A 15 -3.03 -4.49 -4.43
N PRO A 16 -3.60 -3.98 -5.53
CA PRO A 16 -3.14 -2.77 -6.19
C PRO A 16 -3.28 -1.53 -5.30
N LEU A 17 -2.25 -0.69 -5.30
CA LEU A 17 -2.15 0.54 -4.54
C LEU A 17 -1.54 1.65 -5.41
N VAL A 18 -2.17 2.82 -5.31
CA VAL A 18 -1.65 4.08 -5.87
C VAL A 18 -1.23 4.97 -4.71
N ALA A 19 0.05 5.36 -4.68
CA ALA A 19 0.59 6.30 -3.73
C ALA A 19 0.91 7.63 -4.42
N ARG A 20 0.32 8.73 -3.95
CA ARG A 20 0.61 10.08 -4.40
C ARG A 20 1.57 10.75 -3.42
N LEU A 21 2.75 11.06 -3.91
CA LEU A 21 3.78 11.83 -3.20
C LEU A 21 3.76 13.28 -3.70
N ALA A 22 4.52 14.15 -3.05
CA ALA A 22 4.59 15.56 -3.40
C ALA A 22 5.06 15.81 -4.85
N ASP A 23 6.02 15.00 -5.34
CA ASP A 23 6.63 15.16 -6.66
C ASP A 23 6.12 14.16 -7.71
N ARG A 24 5.49 13.06 -7.29
CA ARG A 24 5.18 11.94 -8.19
C ARG A 24 4.06 11.04 -7.70
N THR A 25 3.47 10.30 -8.62
CA THR A 25 2.55 9.19 -8.34
C THR A 25 3.27 7.87 -8.58
N LEU A 26 3.10 6.92 -7.66
CA LEU A 26 3.64 5.58 -7.76
C LEU A 26 2.50 4.58 -7.73
N GLU A 27 2.56 3.60 -8.63
CA GLU A 27 1.58 2.52 -8.72
C GLU A 27 2.30 1.19 -8.51
N GLY A 28 1.64 0.27 -7.81
CA GLY A 28 2.19 -1.04 -7.52
C GLY A 28 1.29 -1.87 -6.62
N ARG A 29 1.87 -2.89 -6.01
CA ARG A 29 1.21 -3.78 -5.07
C ARG A 29 1.57 -3.39 -3.63
N PHE A 30 0.58 -3.29 -2.75
CA PHE A 30 0.83 -3.09 -1.33
C PHE A 30 1.44 -4.35 -0.72
N ASP A 31 2.71 -4.27 -0.34
CA ASP A 31 3.45 -5.39 0.24
C ASP A 31 3.34 -5.43 1.76
N GLY A 32 2.92 -4.31 2.37
CA GLY A 32 2.73 -4.16 3.81
C GLY A 32 3.37 -2.89 4.36
N ILE A 33 3.62 -2.91 5.66
CA ILE A 33 4.25 -1.82 6.41
C ILE A 33 5.49 -2.39 7.09
N ASP A 34 6.62 -1.68 7.02
CA ASP A 34 7.84 -2.10 7.72
C ASP A 34 7.84 -1.70 9.20
N ALA A 35 8.89 -2.11 9.93
CA ALA A 35 9.00 -1.84 11.37
C ALA A 35 9.05 -0.35 11.73
N GLY A 36 9.39 0.52 10.77
CA GLY A 36 9.38 1.98 10.93
C GLY A 36 8.03 2.62 10.63
N GLY A 37 7.02 1.84 10.23
CA GLY A 37 5.72 2.36 9.82
C GLY A 37 5.66 2.82 8.36
N ALA A 38 6.72 2.58 7.56
CA ALA A 38 6.72 2.97 6.15
C ALA A 38 5.98 1.94 5.29
N LEU A 39 5.22 2.41 4.30
CA LEU A 39 4.53 1.56 3.34
C LEU A 39 5.52 0.98 2.33
N LEU A 40 5.39 -0.33 2.10
CA LEU A 40 6.15 -1.07 1.11
C LEU A 40 5.31 -1.23 -0.16
N LEU A 41 5.77 -0.61 -1.25
CA LEU A 41 5.15 -0.67 -2.56
C LEU A 41 6.01 -1.51 -3.52
N SER A 42 5.53 -2.71 -3.84
CA SER A 42 6.15 -3.58 -4.84
C SER A 42 5.78 -3.11 -6.24
N GLN A 43 6.77 -2.71 -7.04
CA GLN A 43 6.58 -2.18 -8.39
C GLN A 43 7.11 -3.17 -9.44
N PRO A 44 6.46 -3.31 -10.61
CA PRO A 44 6.94 -4.20 -11.66
C PRO A 44 8.34 -3.78 -12.14
N GLY A 45 9.23 -4.76 -12.30
CA GLY A 45 10.61 -4.52 -12.75
C GLY A 45 11.58 -4.04 -11.67
N ARG A 46 11.13 -3.92 -10.41
CA ARG A 46 11.98 -3.57 -9.26
C ARG A 46 12.13 -4.78 -8.34
N GLU A 47 13.36 -5.12 -7.98
CA GLU A 47 13.66 -6.28 -7.12
C GLU A 47 13.28 -6.06 -5.65
N ALA A 48 13.35 -4.80 -5.20
CA ALA A 48 13.00 -4.41 -3.84
C ALA A 48 11.79 -3.44 -3.82
N PRO A 49 10.92 -3.52 -2.80
CA PRO A 49 9.79 -2.60 -2.67
C PRO A 49 10.25 -1.17 -2.38
N THR A 50 9.54 -0.22 -2.94
CA THR A 50 9.74 1.21 -2.65
C THR A 50 9.12 1.54 -1.30
N ARG A 51 9.92 2.12 -0.40
CA ARG A 51 9.46 2.61 0.90
C ARG A 51 8.82 3.99 0.76
N ILE A 52 7.62 4.13 1.29
CA ILE A 52 6.87 5.38 1.31
C ILE A 52 6.58 5.75 2.76
N ALA A 53 7.27 6.79 3.25
CA ALA A 53 7.12 7.25 4.63
C ALA A 53 5.93 8.20 4.82
N ALA A 54 5.56 8.95 3.78
CA ALA A 54 4.43 9.88 3.80
C ALA A 54 3.87 10.08 2.38
N GLY A 55 2.55 10.19 2.28
CA GLY A 55 1.82 10.40 1.02
C GLY A 55 0.37 9.94 1.13
N ASP A 56 -0.45 10.33 0.16
CA ASP A 56 -1.83 9.85 0.07
C ASP A 56 -1.86 8.49 -0.62
N VAL A 57 -2.50 7.50 0.01
CA VAL A 57 -2.55 6.13 -0.51
C VAL A 57 -3.98 5.68 -0.78
N PHE A 58 -4.19 5.18 -1.99
CA PHE A 58 -5.46 4.72 -2.49
C PHE A 58 -5.36 3.22 -2.80
N PHE A 59 -6.12 2.41 -2.06
CA PHE A 59 -6.24 0.98 -2.31
C PHE A 59 -7.37 0.76 -3.31
N ALA A 60 -7.13 -0.03 -4.37
CA ALA A 60 -8.19 -0.44 -5.28
C ALA A 60 -8.97 -1.60 -4.64
N GLY A 61 -9.90 -1.25 -3.74
CA GLY A 61 -10.69 -2.18 -2.95
C GLY A 61 -11.86 -1.45 -2.27
N GLY A 62 -12.89 -1.13 -3.04
CA GLY A 62 -14.09 -0.48 -2.55
C GLY A 62 -15.15 -0.35 -3.63
N THR A 63 -15.70 -1.50 -4.07
CA THR A 63 -17.06 -1.58 -4.61
C THR A 63 -17.92 -2.33 -3.61
#